data_AF-A0A972JJQ9-F1
#
_entry.id   AF-A0A972JJQ9-F1
#
_cell.length_a   1.000
_cell.length_b   1.000
_cell.length_c   1.000
_cell.angle_alpha   90.00
_cell.angle_beta   90.00
_cell.angle_gamma   90.00
#
_symmetry.space_group_name_H-M   'P 1'
#
loop_
_entity.id
_entity.type
_entity.pdbx_description
1 polymer ?
#
loop_
_entity_poly.entity_id
_entity_poly.type
_entity_poly.pdbx_seq_one_letter_code
_entity_poly.pdbx_strand_id
1 'polypeptide(L)'
;MSKPQLNLTRIIVLDLWRHKWVLVVATLVVLNAILVVYTSHVSRKLTTQWDQLLQERDRLDIEWRNLLLEEQSLAEHSRITRVATKELNMSRPLPSEEVVVRLP
;
A
#
# COMPACT_ATOMS: atom_id res chain seq x y z
N MET A 1 -8.05 -44.08 66.47
CA MET A 1 -8.43 -42.65 66.43
C MET A 1 -7.76 -42.01 65.22
N SER A 2 -8.34 -42.14 64.02
CA SER A 2 -7.76 -41.59 62.79
C SER A 2 -8.75 -40.61 62.16
N LYS A 3 -8.49 -39.31 62.35
CA LYS A 3 -9.23 -38.24 61.68
C LYS A 3 -8.90 -38.29 60.18
N PRO A 4 -9.89 -38.22 59.28
CA PRO A 4 -9.63 -38.27 57.86
C PRO A 4 -8.81 -37.04 57.45
N GLN A 5 -7.72 -37.25 56.71
CA GLN A 5 -6.96 -36.17 56.09
C GLN A 5 -7.83 -35.54 55.00
N LEU A 6 -8.57 -34.51 55.36
CA LEU A 6 -9.36 -33.71 54.42
C LEU A 6 -8.39 -32.95 53.51
N ASN A 7 -8.17 -33.50 52.31
CA ASN A 7 -7.39 -32.86 51.25
C ASN A 7 -8.06 -31.55 50.81
N LEU A 8 -7.59 -30.42 51.31
CA LEU A 8 -8.04 -29.06 50.96
C LEU A 8 -8.09 -28.83 49.44
N THR A 9 -7.08 -29.34 48.72
CA THR A 9 -7.01 -29.27 47.25
C THR A 9 -8.24 -29.91 46.60
N ARG A 10 -8.75 -31.01 47.15
CA ARG A 10 -9.91 -31.71 46.60
C ARG A 10 -11.21 -30.94 46.85
N ILE A 11 -11.32 -30.24 47.98
CA ILE A 11 -12.47 -29.40 48.32
C ILE A 11 -12.51 -28.16 47.42
N ILE A 12 -11.36 -27.52 47.18
CA ILE A 12 -11.24 -26.38 46.26
C ILE A 12 -11.63 -26.80 44.85
N VAL A 13 -11.14 -27.94 44.36
CA VAL A 13 -11.53 -28.48 43.05
C VAL A 13 -13.03 -28.80 42.98
N LEU A 14 -13.62 -29.34 44.05
CA LEU A 14 -15.05 -29.62 44.10
C LEU A 14 -15.90 -28.33 44.05
N ASP A 15 -15.47 -27.29 44.75
CA ASP A 15 -16.17 -26.00 44.80
C ASP A 15 -16.03 -25.23 43.48
N LEU A 16 -14.88 -25.34 42.81
CA LEU A 16 -14.68 -24.85 41.45
C LEU A 16 -15.60 -25.56 40.44
N TRP A 17 -15.77 -26.88 40.60
CA TRP A 17 -16.69 -27.68 39.79
C TRP A 17 -18.16 -27.33 40.10
N ARG A 18 -18.47 -26.88 41.31
CA ARG A 18 -19.81 -26.41 41.67
C ARG A 18 -20.15 -25.08 41.00
N HIS A 19 -19.17 -24.19 40.82
CA HIS A 19 -19.34 -22.86 40.21
C HIS A 19 -18.93 -22.81 38.73
N LYS A 20 -19.32 -23.80 37.92
CA LYS A 20 -18.94 -23.91 36.49
C LYS A 20 -19.23 -22.66 35.67
N TRP A 21 -20.34 -21.98 35.94
CA TRP A 21 -20.74 -20.77 35.21
C TRP A 21 -19.72 -19.65 35.36
N VAL A 22 -19.16 -19.46 36.56
CA VAL A 22 -18.13 -18.45 36.80
C VAL A 22 -16.86 -18.79 36.02
N LEU A 23 -16.45 -20.06 36.00
CA LEU A 23 -15.29 -20.49 35.21
C LEU A 23 -15.49 -20.31 33.71
N VAL A 24 -16.69 -20.60 33.20
CA VAL A 24 -17.02 -20.41 31.77
C VAL A 24 -16.93 -18.94 31.40
N VAL A 25 -17.52 -18.04 32.20
CA VAL A 25 -17.46 -16.59 31.95
C VAL A 25 -16.03 -16.07 32.06
N ALA A 26 -15.27 -16.49 33.08
CA ALA A 26 -13.87 -16.11 33.22
C ALA A 26 -13.04 -16.53 32.00
N THR A 27 -13.25 -17.76 31.51
CA THR A 27 -12.57 -18.26 30.32
C THR A 27 -12.97 -17.47 29.07
N LEU A 28 -14.26 -17.16 28.91
CA LEU A 28 -14.74 -16.32 27.80
C LEU A 28 -14.12 -14.92 27.81
N VAL A 29 -13.99 -14.30 28.98
CA VAL A 29 -13.35 -12.98 29.11
C VAL A 29 -11.88 -13.04 28.72
N VAL A 30 -11.15 -14.07 29.15
CA VAL A 30 -9.74 -14.27 28.77
C VAL A 30 -9.61 -14.48 27.26
N LEU A 31 -10.47 -15.32 26.67
CA LEU A 31 -10.49 -15.54 25.22
C LEU A 31 -10.80 -14.25 24.45
N ASN A 32 -11.76 -13.45 24.94
CA ASN A 32 -12.10 -12.16 24.35
C ASN A 32 -10.90 -11.20 24.39
N ALA A 33 -10.21 -11.10 25.53
CA ALA A 33 -9.02 -10.26 25.66
C ALA A 33 -7.93 -10.65 24.65
N ILE A 34 -7.67 -11.96 24.48
CA ILE A 34 -6.72 -12.46 23.48
C ILE A 34 -7.18 -12.10 22.06
N LEU A 35 -8.46 -12.28 21.76
CA LEU A 35 -9.03 -12.00 20.44
C LEU A 35 -8.92 -10.52 20.07
N VAL A 36 -9.16 -9.61 21.02
CA VAL A 36 -9.02 -8.16 20.83
C VAL A 36 -7.57 -7.81 20.51
N VAL A 37 -6.61 -8.35 21.26
CA VAL A 37 -5.17 -8.12 21.02
C VAL A 37 -4.76 -8.67 19.65
N TYR A 38 -5.21 -9.88 19.32
CA TYR A 38 -4.95 -10.49 18.02
C TYR A 38 -5.50 -9.65 16.87
N THR A 39 -6.74 -9.19 16.98
CA THR A 39 -7.39 -8.34 15.98
C THR A 39 -6.60 -7.04 15.79
N SER A 40 -6.20 -6.38 16.88
CA SER A 40 -5.35 -5.18 16.83
C SER A 40 -4.02 -5.43 16.12
N HIS A 41 -3.38 -6.56 16.38
CA HIS A 41 -2.13 -6.95 15.71
C HIS A 41 -2.33 -7.17 14.21
N VAL A 42 -3.38 -7.88 13.81
CA VAL A 42 -3.72 -8.11 12.40
C VAL A 42 -4.06 -6.79 11.71
N SER A 43 -4.85 -5.92 12.33
CA SER A 43 -5.15 -4.59 11.81
C SER A 43 -3.89 -3.79 11.54
N ARG A 44 -2.95 -3.73 12.50
CA ARG A 44 -1.66 -3.04 12.30
C ARG A 44 -0.89 -3.61 11.12
N LYS A 45 -0.82 -4.94 10.98
CA LYS A 45 -0.13 -5.60 9.87
C LYS A 45 -0.76 -5.24 8.51
N LEU A 46 -2.09 -5.29 8.42
CA LEU A 46 -2.82 -4.95 7.20
C LEU A 46 -2.65 -3.47 6.83
N THR A 47 -2.70 -2.56 7.80
CA THR A 47 -2.44 -1.13 7.58
C THR A 47 -1.03 -0.92 7.03
N THR A 48 -0.01 -1.56 7.61
CA THR A 48 1.37 -1.44 7.09
C THR A 48 1.50 -1.96 5.66
N GLN A 49 0.86 -3.09 5.33
CA GLN A 49 0.88 -3.61 3.95
C GLN A 49 0.19 -2.68 2.97
N TRP A 50 -0.92 -2.08 3.39
CA TRP A 50 -1.66 -1.12 2.57
C TRP A 50 -0.85 0.16 2.34
N ASP A 51 -0.20 0.69 3.38
CA ASP A 51 0.70 1.85 3.27
C ASP A 51 1.88 1.58 2.33
N GLN A 52 2.46 0.37 2.36
CA GLN A 52 3.53 -0.03 1.45
C GLN A 52 3.08 -0.02 -0.02
N LEU A 53 1.93 -0.61 -0.32
CA LEU A 53 1.36 -0.62 -1.66
C LEU A 53 1.04 0.81 -2.14
N LEU A 54 0.56 1.67 -1.25
CA LEU A 54 0.28 3.07 -1.56
C LEU A 54 1.56 3.83 -1.91
N GLN A 55 2.63 3.64 -1.13
CA GLN A 55 3.93 4.24 -1.40
C GLN A 55 4.52 3.79 -2.74
N GLU A 56 4.36 2.50 -3.08
CA GLU A 56 4.85 1.97 -4.35
C GLU A 56 4.08 2.55 -5.54
N ARG A 57 2.76 2.69 -5.42
CA ARG A 57 1.94 3.38 -6.43
C ARG A 57 2.40 4.83 -6.61
N ASP A 58 2.60 5.56 -5.53
CA ASP A 58 3.00 6.96 -5.59
C ASP A 58 4.39 7.12 -6.20
N ARG A 59 5.31 6.20 -5.91
CA ARG A 59 6.63 6.15 -6.57
C ARG A 59 6.51 5.96 -8.09
N LEU A 60 5.69 5.02 -8.52
CA LEU A 60 5.47 4.75 -9.95
C LEU A 60 4.81 5.95 -10.65
N ASP A 61 3.89 6.65 -9.99
CA ASP A 61 3.27 7.88 -10.51
C ASP A 61 4.28 9.02 -10.69
N ILE A 62 5.23 9.18 -9.76
CA ILE A 62 6.34 10.12 -9.91
C ILE A 62 7.23 9.74 -11.09
N GLU A 63 7.60 8.47 -11.21
CA GLU A 63 8.43 7.98 -12.31
C GLU A 63 7.75 8.19 -13.66
N TRP A 64 6.46 7.86 -13.75
CA TRP A 64 5.64 8.11 -14.94
C TRP A 64 5.61 9.59 -15.33
N ARG A 65 5.42 10.48 -14.35
CA ARG A 65 5.44 11.93 -14.61
C ARG A 65 6.81 12.41 -15.10
N ASN A 66 7.91 11.89 -14.54
CA ASN A 66 9.25 12.23 -14.99
C ASN A 66 9.49 11.76 -16.44
N LEU A 67 9.08 10.53 -16.76
CA LEU A 67 9.18 9.99 -18.13
C LEU A 67 8.35 10.81 -19.11
N LEU A 68 7.14 11.23 -18.72
CA LEU A 68 6.30 12.07 -19.55
C LEU A 68 6.96 13.43 -19.82
N LEU A 69 7.57 14.05 -18.80
CA LEU A 69 8.32 15.31 -18.96
C LEU A 69 9.53 15.13 -19.89
N GLU A 70 10.25 14.01 -19.77
CA GLU A 70 11.35 13.67 -20.67
C GLU A 70 10.88 13.51 -22.12
N GLU A 71 9.77 12.81 -22.34
CA GLU A 71 9.18 12.66 -23.68
C GLU A 71 8.75 14.00 -24.27
N GLN A 72 8.07 14.86 -23.49
CA GLN A 72 7.70 16.19 -23.95
C GLN A 72 8.93 17.05 -24.28
N SER A 73 10.01 16.94 -23.50
CA SER A 73 11.28 17.62 -23.79
C SER A 73 11.94 17.11 -25.09
N LEU A 74 11.82 15.82 -25.38
CA LEU A 74 12.34 15.21 -26.61
C LEU A 74 11.46 15.48 -27.84
N ALA A 75 10.15 15.62 -27.64
CA ALA A 75 9.15 15.95 -28.65
C ALA A 75 9.05 17.46 -28.94
N GLU A 76 9.66 18.29 -28.10
CA GLU A 76 9.76 19.72 -28.34
C GLU A 76 10.46 19.97 -29.70
N HIS A 77 9.77 20.69 -30.60
CA HIS A 77 10.11 20.96 -32.00
C HIS A 77 11.60 21.32 -32.27
N SER A 78 12.33 21.73 -31.24
CA SER A 78 13.78 21.88 -31.18
C SER A 78 14.55 20.73 -31.83
N ARG A 79 14.20 19.45 -31.58
CA ARG A 79 14.94 18.32 -32.18
C ARG A 79 14.75 18.24 -33.69
N ILE A 80 13.53 18.42 -34.16
CA ILE A 80 13.18 18.37 -35.59
C ILE A 80 13.85 19.55 -36.33
N THR A 81 13.73 20.76 -35.79
CA THR A 81 14.36 21.95 -36.35
C THR A 81 15.89 21.82 -36.36
N ARG A 82 16.49 21.28 -35.29
CA ARG A 82 17.94 21.06 -35.22
C ARG A 82 18.43 20.05 -36.25
N VAL A 83 17.73 18.93 -36.46
CA VAL A 83 18.07 17.95 -37.50
C VAL A 83 17.90 18.57 -38.90
N ALA A 84 16.78 19.27 -39.14
CA ALA A 84 16.50 19.96 -40.40
C ALA A 84 17.60 20.97 -40.75
N THR A 85 18.03 21.80 -39.80
CA THR A 85 19.03 22.84 -40.06
C THR A 85 20.47 22.32 -40.04
N LYS A 86 20.85 21.42 -39.13
CA LYS A 86 22.25 20.95 -39.00
C LYS A 86 22.61 19.74 -39.86
N GLU A 87 21.72 18.77 -40.02
CA GLU A 87 22.03 17.55 -40.77
C GLU A 87 21.52 17.60 -42.21
N LEU A 88 20.35 18.23 -42.42
CA LEU A 88 19.73 18.33 -43.74
C LEU A 88 20.01 19.67 -44.45
N ASN A 89 20.74 20.61 -43.84
CA ASN A 89 21.02 21.97 -44.35
C ASN A 89 19.77 22.72 -44.84
N MET A 90 18.60 22.43 -44.27
CA MET A 90 17.36 23.10 -44.63
C MET A 90 17.34 24.51 -44.03
N SER A 91 17.18 25.51 -44.88
CA SER A 91 16.92 26.90 -44.52
C SER A 91 15.47 27.26 -44.80
N ARG A 92 14.91 28.21 -44.04
CA ARG A 92 13.57 28.73 -44.32
C ARG A 92 13.64 29.56 -45.62
N PRO A 93 12.81 29.25 -46.64
CA PRO A 93 12.86 29.96 -47.92
C PRO A 93 12.47 31.43 -47.75
N LEU A 94 13.08 32.29 -48.57
CA LEU A 94 12.76 33.72 -48.59
C LEU A 94 11.43 33.97 -49.33
N PRO A 95 10.73 35.09 -49.07
CA PRO A 95 9.46 35.41 -49.75
C PRO A 95 9.54 35.43 -51.28
N SER A 96 10.74 35.63 -51.83
CA SER A 96 11.02 35.61 -53.27
C SER A 96 11.08 34.20 -53.87
N GLU A 97 11.15 33.16 -53.04
CA GLU A 97 11.29 31.75 -53.45
C GLU A 97 10.01 30.93 -53.21
N GLU A 98 8.96 31.54 -52.64
CA GLU A 98 7.67 30.89 -52.41
C GLU A 98 6.76 30.96 -53.66
N VAL A 99 6.37 29.79 -54.18
CA VAL A 99 5.36 29.66 -55.24
C VAL A 99 4.08 29.09 -54.65
N VAL A 100 3.04 29.92 -54.56
CA VAL A 100 1.73 29.51 -54.02
C VAL A 100 0.91 28.82 -55.11
N VAL A 101 0.79 27.49 -55.01
CA VAL A 101 -0.08 26.71 -55.89
C VAL A 101 -1.48 26.67 -55.28
N ARG A 102 -2.46 27.28 -55.96
CA ARG A 102 -3.88 27.13 -55.59
C ARG A 102 -4.40 25.85 -56.22
N LEU A 103 -4.76 24.88 -55.38
CA LEU A 103 -5.49 23.70 -55.84
C LEU A 103 -6.94 24.11 -56.21
N PRO A 104 -7.50 23.51 -57.28
CA PRO A 104 -8.84 23.83 -57.79
C PRO A 104 -9.97 23.42 -56.85
#